data_AF-A0A2V7Q2L0-F1
#
_entry.id   AF-A0A2V7Q2L0-F1
#
_cell.length_a   1.000
_cell.length_b   1.000
_cell.length_c   1.000
_cell.angle_alpha   90.00
_cell.angle_beta   90.00
_cell.angle_gamma   90.00
#
_symmetry.space_group_name_H-M   'P 1'
#
loop_
_entity.id
_entity.type
_entity.pdbx_description
1 polymer ?
#
loop_
_entity_poly.entity_id
_entity_poly.type
_entity_poly.pdbx_seq_one_letter_code
_entity_poly.pdbx_strand_id
1 'polypeptide(L)'
;QIQMIRRSRPRNLEDLAVEVAIVRPGPIVGGAVNPYVRRREEQRRTRAAGRAYEPPLEHPLLKEALTETLGVILYQDQVLQVCQALAGFTAGQAEALRRAMSRRRSRELM
;
A
#
# COMPACT_ATOMS: atom_id res chain seq x y z
N GLN A 1 14.00 -0.50 14.11
CA GLN A 1 13.09 0.62 13.77
C GLN A 1 13.81 1.83 13.18
N ILE A 2 14.89 2.36 13.78
CA ILE A 2 15.58 3.60 13.31
C ILE A 2 16.14 3.54 11.87
N GLN A 3 16.43 2.35 11.34
CA GLN A 3 17.04 2.19 10.00
C GLN A 3 16.10 2.58 8.83
N MET A 4 14.77 2.50 8.98
CA MET A 4 13.86 2.84 7.88
C MET A 4 13.84 4.33 7.56
N ILE A 5 13.87 5.20 8.57
CA ILE A 5 13.88 6.67 8.39
C ILE A 5 15.07 7.11 7.51
N ARG A 6 16.23 6.43 7.64
CA ARG A 6 17.42 6.72 6.83
C ARG A 6 17.26 6.35 5.36
N ARG A 7 16.44 5.34 5.05
CA ARG A 7 16.11 4.88 3.69
C ARG A 7 14.96 5.68 3.09
N SER A 8 13.87 5.80 3.84
CA SER A 8 12.64 6.46 3.37
C SER A 8 12.73 7.97 3.37
N ARG A 9 13.69 8.62 4.06
CA ARG A 9 14.01 10.07 4.02
C ARG A 9 12.77 10.97 3.82
N PRO A 10 11.78 10.94 4.74
CA PRO A 10 10.52 11.68 4.57
C PRO A 10 10.77 13.18 4.37
N ARG A 11 10.01 13.81 3.47
CA ARG A 11 10.14 15.24 3.13
C ARG A 11 8.90 16.07 3.46
N ASN A 12 7.77 15.42 3.71
CA ASN A 12 6.49 16.06 4.03
C ASN A 12 5.69 15.20 5.03
N LEU A 13 4.50 15.65 5.41
CA LEU A 13 3.66 14.96 6.39
C LEU A 13 3.15 13.61 5.88
N GLU A 14 2.82 13.50 4.59
CA GLU A 14 2.39 12.23 3.97
C GLU A 14 3.47 11.16 4.11
N ASP A 15 4.73 11.52 3.86
CA ASP A 15 5.86 10.60 3.99
C ASP A 15 6.01 10.06 5.41
N LEU A 16 5.79 10.92 6.40
CA LEU A 16 5.83 10.55 7.80
C LEU A 16 4.67 9.62 8.16
N ALA A 17 3.46 9.90 7.65
CA ALA A 17 2.30 9.04 7.83
C ALA A 17 2.53 7.64 7.24
N VAL A 18 3.13 7.56 6.05
CA VAL A 18 3.48 6.27 5.45
C VAL A 18 4.56 5.54 6.25
N GLU A 19 5.59 6.24 6.72
CA GLU A 19 6.65 5.65 7.55
C GLU A 19 6.07 5.00 8.83
N VAL A 20 5.16 5.70 9.51
CA VAL A 20 4.48 5.19 10.71
C VAL A 20 3.56 4.02 10.39
N ALA A 21 2.95 3.99 9.20
CA ALA A 21 2.08 2.90 8.77
C ALA A 21 2.88 1.62 8.46
N ILE A 22 4.03 1.75 7.79
CA ILE A 22 4.78 0.63 7.22
C ILE A 22 5.75 -0.04 8.20
N VAL A 23 6.23 0.67 9.23
CA VAL A 23 7.11 0.14 10.29
C VAL A 23 6.28 -0.57 11.39
N ARG A 24 5.42 -1.50 10.99
CA ARG A 24 4.56 -2.29 11.89
C ARG A 24 4.66 -3.78 11.56
N PRO A 25 4.43 -4.70 12.54
CA PRO A 25 4.55 -6.14 12.30
C PRO A 25 3.71 -6.63 11.11
N GLY A 26 2.49 -6.11 10.92
CA GLY A 26 1.60 -6.50 9.82
C GLY A 26 2.23 -6.27 8.44
N PRO A 27 2.53 -5.02 8.05
CA PRO A 27 3.19 -4.71 6.77
C PRO A 27 4.57 -5.36 6.60
N ILE A 28 5.34 -5.54 7.69
CA ILE A 28 6.64 -6.22 7.65
C ILE A 28 6.46 -7.69 7.27
N VAL A 29 5.58 -8.41 7.97
CA VAL A 29 5.30 -9.83 7.71
C VAL A 29 4.60 -10.00 6.37
N GLY A 30 3.71 -9.09 6.00
CA GLY A 30 3.02 -9.06 4.71
C GLY A 30 3.88 -8.63 3.52
N GLY A 31 5.16 -8.33 3.73
CA GLY A 31 6.11 -8.02 2.65
C GLY A 31 5.90 -6.68 1.95
N ALA A 32 5.03 -5.80 2.47
CA ALA A 32 4.68 -4.52 1.85
C ALA A 32 5.80 -3.47 1.94
N VAL A 33 6.71 -3.61 2.92
CA VAL A 33 7.79 -2.64 3.21
C VAL A 33 8.73 -2.46 2.01
N ASN A 34 9.28 -3.56 1.50
CA ASN A 34 10.33 -3.51 0.50
C ASN A 34 9.87 -2.96 -0.87
N PRO A 35 8.70 -3.37 -1.40
CA PRO A 35 8.14 -2.77 -2.61
C PRO A 35 7.95 -1.26 -2.50
N TYR A 36 7.36 -0.78 -1.40
CA TYR A 36 7.11 0.63 -1.20
C TYR A 36 8.41 1.45 -1.17
N VAL A 37 9.39 1.03 -0.36
CA VAL A 37 10.67 1.75 -0.24
C VAL A 37 11.40 1.83 -1.58
N ARG A 38 11.47 0.74 -2.34
CA ARG A 38 12.11 0.73 -3.66
C ARG A 38 11.43 1.68 -4.65
N ARG A 39 10.10 1.61 -4.74
CA ARG A 39 9.31 2.47 -5.63
C ARG A 39 9.42 3.94 -5.20
N ARG A 40 9.57 4.21 -3.91
CA ARG A 40 9.77 5.56 -3.39
C ARG A 40 11.12 6.15 -3.77
N GLU A 41 12.18 5.36 -3.68
CA GLU A 41 13.51 5.75 -4.13
C GLU A 41 13.56 5.97 -5.65
N GLU A 42 12.87 5.13 -6.41
CA GLU A 42 12.70 5.31 -7.85
C GLU A 42 11.93 6.59 -8.20
N GLN A 43 10.78 6.82 -7.56
CA GLN A 43 9.99 8.04 -7.73
C GLN A 43 10.84 9.30 -7.52
N ARG A 44 11.68 9.31 -6.49
CA ARG A 44 12.59 10.43 -6.21
C ARG A 44 13.64 10.63 -7.30
N ARG A 45 14.26 9.54 -7.76
CA ARG A 45 15.24 9.59 -8.86
C ARG A 45 14.60 10.10 -10.14
N THR A 46 13.41 9.62 -10.48
CA THR A 46 12.65 10.02 -11.67
C THR A 46 12.25 11.50 -11.60
N ARG A 47 11.76 11.98 -10.45
CA ARG A 47 11.44 13.39 -10.23
C ARG A 47 12.67 14.29 -10.29
N ALA A 48 13.80 13.87 -9.72
CA ALA A 48 15.06 14.62 -9.79
C ALA A 48 15.60 14.72 -11.23
N ALA A 49 15.28 13.76 -12.09
CA ALA A 49 15.58 13.79 -13.52
C ALA A 49 14.55 14.58 -14.36
N GLY A 50 13.62 15.30 -13.73
CA GLY A 50 12.61 16.12 -14.41
C GLY A 50 11.48 15.33 -15.06
N ARG A 51 11.27 14.06 -14.69
CA ARG A 51 10.24 13.19 -15.27
C ARG A 51 9.11 12.91 -14.29
N ALA A 52 7.91 12.67 -14.82
CA ALA A 52 6.81 12.13 -14.04
C ALA A 52 7.07 10.65 -13.71
N TYR A 53 6.74 10.24 -12.48
CA TYR A 53 6.79 8.85 -12.06
C TYR A 53 5.38 8.29 -12.00
N GLU A 54 5.13 7.20 -12.72
CA GLU A 54 3.90 6.43 -12.61
C GLU A 54 4.23 5.09 -11.91
N PRO A 55 3.59 4.79 -10.76
CA PRO A 55 3.86 3.56 -10.06
C PRO A 55 3.33 2.36 -10.86
N PRO A 56 4.01 1.19 -10.79
CA PRO A 56 3.50 -0.02 -11.42
C PRO A 56 2.20 -0.46 -10.72
N LEU A 57 1.15 -0.67 -11.52
CA LEU A 57 -0.16 -1.16 -11.09
C LEU A 57 -0.49 -2.44 -11.85
N GLU A 58 -1.09 -3.41 -11.17
CA GLU A 58 -1.50 -4.68 -11.81
C GLU A 58 -2.73 -4.50 -12.72
N HIS A 59 -3.53 -3.46 -12.49
CA HIS A 59 -4.71 -3.17 -13.28
C HIS A 59 -5.03 -1.66 -13.28
N PRO A 60 -5.51 -1.06 -14.39
CA PRO A 60 -5.82 0.38 -14.46
C PRO A 60 -6.84 0.86 -13.42
N LEU A 61 -7.82 0.00 -13.06
CA LEU A 61 -8.83 0.31 -12.04
C LEU A 61 -8.24 0.52 -10.64
N LEU A 62 -6.98 0.14 -10.42
CA LEU A 62 -6.28 0.35 -9.15
C LEU A 62 -5.68 1.75 -9.01
N LYS A 63 -5.74 2.58 -10.06
CA LYS A 63 -5.09 3.89 -10.08
C LYS A 63 -5.57 4.79 -8.94
N GLU A 64 -6.87 4.91 -8.77
CA GLU A 64 -7.45 5.73 -7.71
C GLU A 64 -7.06 5.22 -6.31
N ALA A 65 -7.09 3.91 -6.09
CA ALA A 65 -6.83 3.31 -4.78
C ALA A 65 -5.34 3.32 -4.38
N LEU A 66 -4.42 3.09 -5.33
CA LEU A 66 -3.04 2.71 -5.02
C LEU A 66 -1.96 3.67 -5.52
N THR A 67 -2.29 4.70 -6.33
CA THR A 67 -1.24 5.60 -6.85
C THR A 67 -0.49 6.33 -5.73
N GLU A 68 -1.19 6.79 -4.70
CA GLU A 68 -0.57 7.53 -3.59
C GLU A 68 0.39 6.67 -2.77
N THR A 69 0.09 5.37 -2.63
CA THR A 69 0.95 4.40 -1.95
C THR A 69 1.84 3.62 -2.90
N LEU A 70 2.07 4.16 -4.10
CA LEU A 70 2.99 3.63 -5.11
C LEU A 70 2.68 2.18 -5.49
N GLY A 71 1.40 1.85 -5.66
CA GLY A 71 0.96 0.51 -6.04
C GLY A 71 1.05 -0.53 -4.92
N VAL A 72 1.11 -0.11 -3.66
CA VAL A 72 1.18 -1.01 -2.49
C VAL A 72 -0.02 -0.76 -1.58
N ILE A 73 -0.72 -1.81 -1.15
CA ILE A 73 -1.79 -1.67 -0.16
C ILE A 73 -1.16 -1.46 1.21
N LEU A 74 -1.37 -0.29 1.81
CA LEU A 74 -0.86 0.07 3.14
C LEU A 74 -1.97 0.34 4.15
N TYR A 75 -3.16 0.75 3.68
CA TYR A 75 -4.29 1.13 4.51
C TYR A 75 -5.48 0.17 4.36
N GLN A 76 -6.32 0.12 5.39
CA GLN A 76 -7.53 -0.70 5.37
C GLN A 76 -8.53 -0.20 4.31
N ASP A 77 -8.70 1.11 4.18
CA ASP A 77 -9.62 1.71 3.20
C ASP A 77 -9.22 1.38 1.75
N GLN A 78 -7.92 1.23 1.49
CA GLN A 78 -7.44 0.77 0.19
C GLN A 78 -7.90 -0.65 -0.13
N VAL A 79 -7.98 -1.55 0.86
CA VAL A 79 -8.54 -2.89 0.66
C VAL A 79 -10.00 -2.76 0.19
N LEU A 80 -10.77 -1.87 0.79
CA LEU A 80 -12.16 -1.65 0.40
C LEU A 80 -12.25 -1.13 -1.04
N GLN A 81 -11.51 -0.08 -1.35
CA GLN A 81 -11.47 0.53 -2.68
C GLN A 81 -11.06 -0.48 -3.77
N VAL A 82 -10.06 -1.33 -3.48
CA VAL A 82 -9.63 -2.40 -4.40
C VAL A 82 -10.76 -3.40 -4.66
N CYS A 83 -11.48 -3.83 -3.62
CA CYS A 83 -12.61 -4.75 -3.78
C CYS A 83 -13.75 -4.14 -4.59
N GLN A 84 -14.04 -2.85 -4.35
CA GLN A 84 -15.06 -2.12 -5.10
C GLN A 84 -14.67 -1.97 -6.57
N ALA A 85 -13.42 -1.55 -6.84
CA ALA A 85 -12.93 -1.29 -8.18
C ALA A 85 -12.76 -2.56 -9.04
N LEU A 86 -12.21 -3.64 -8.48
CA LEU A 86 -11.92 -4.86 -9.25
C LEU A 86 -13.06 -5.87 -9.26
N ALA A 87 -13.80 -5.99 -8.16
CA ALA A 87 -14.82 -7.03 -8.00
C ALA A 87 -16.25 -6.47 -8.00
N GLY A 88 -16.43 -5.15 -8.13
CA GLY A 88 -17.75 -4.53 -8.11
C GLY A 88 -18.47 -4.67 -6.76
N PHE A 89 -17.72 -4.89 -5.67
CA PHE A 89 -18.30 -5.08 -4.35
C PHE A 89 -19.00 -3.81 -3.89
N THR A 90 -20.11 -3.97 -3.18
CA THR A 90 -20.65 -2.90 -2.33
C THR A 90 -19.72 -2.64 -1.14
N ALA A 91 -19.85 -1.48 -0.48
CA ALA A 91 -19.07 -1.17 0.72
C ALA A 91 -19.21 -2.26 1.82
N GLY A 92 -20.42 -2.81 1.99
CA GLY A 92 -20.68 -3.89 2.95
C GLY A 92 -19.98 -5.20 2.61
N GLN A 93 -19.95 -5.59 1.32
CA GLN A 93 -19.23 -6.79 0.87
C GLN A 93 -17.72 -6.64 1.03
N ALA A 94 -17.17 -5.48 0.69
CA ALA A 94 -15.75 -5.18 0.84
C ALA A 94 -15.32 -5.25 2.32
N GLU A 95 -16.11 -4.66 3.22
CA GLU A 95 -15.87 -4.73 4.67
C GLU A 95 -15.99 -6.17 5.21
N ALA A 96 -16.96 -6.94 4.73
CA ALA A 96 -17.11 -8.35 5.10
C ALA A 96 -15.88 -9.17 4.71
N LEU A 97 -15.36 -8.99 3.48
CA LEU A 97 -14.13 -9.64 3.03
C LEU A 97 -12.92 -9.21 3.87
N ARG A 98 -12.73 -7.91 4.10
CA ARG A 98 -11.63 -7.40 4.93
C ARG A 98 -11.64 -8.01 6.33
N ARG A 99 -12.81 -8.12 6.96
CA ARG A 99 -12.98 -8.78 8.27
C ARG A 99 -12.70 -10.27 8.22
N ALA A 100 -13.07 -10.95 7.12
CA ALA A 100 -12.76 -12.36 6.93
C ALA A 100 -11.25 -12.59 6.82
N MET A 101 -10.53 -11.75 6.07
CA MET A 101 -9.06 -11.83 5.92
C MET A 101 -8.31 -11.51 7.21
N SER A 102 -8.85 -10.64 8.07
CA SER A 102 -8.23 -10.26 9.35
C SER A 102 -8.37 -11.35 10.43
N ARG A 103 -9.36 -12.25 10.30
CA ARG A 103 -9.55 -13.37 11.23
C ARG A 103 -8.61 -14.49 10.81
N ARG A 104 -7.83 -14.99 11.77
CA ARG A 104 -6.82 -16.06 11.66
C ARG A 104 -7.43 -17.44 11.33
N ARG A 105 -8.37 -17.52 10.39
CA ARG A 105 -9.21 -18.70 10.09
C ARG A 105 -9.06 -19.25 8.66
N SER A 106 -8.14 -18.72 7.87
CA SER A 106 -7.91 -19.22 6.50
C SER A 106 -7.32 -20.64 6.44
N ARG A 107 -6.82 -21.20 7.55
CA ARG A 107 -6.40 -22.61 7.63
C ARG A 107 -7.50 -23.56 8.11
N GLU A 108 -8.63 -23.06 8.58
CA GLU A 108 -9.77 -23.89 9.04
C GLU A 108 -10.92 -23.93 8.03
N LEU A 109 -10.85 -23.13 6.96
CA LEU A 109 -11.91 -22.97 5.94
C LEU A 109 -11.48 -23.42 4.54
N MET A 110 -10.29 -24.00 4.40
CA MET A 110 -9.82 -24.75 3.22
C MET A 110 -9.72 -26.22 3.60
#